data_AF-A0A1Z9VIT5-F1
#
_entry.id   AF-A0A1Z9VIT5-F1
#
_cell.length_a   1.000
_cell.length_b   1.000
_cell.length_c   1.000
_cell.angle_alpha   90.00
_cell.angle_beta   90.00
_cell.angle_gamma   90.00
#
_symmetry.space_group_name_H-M   'P 1'
#
loop_
_entity.id
_entity.type
_entity.pdbx_description
1 polymer ?
#
loop_
_entity_poly.entity_id
_entity_poly.type
_entity_poly.pdbx_seq_one_letter_code
_entity_poly.pdbx_strand_id
1 'polypeptide(L)'
;MSFDRRPKRIAGPGFHVNVRYDDETVSRMRTSQDADVKVGRVPNDEVYDVKEMELLVAHKKSAMYYDGYTHCFTSVNGYPATANQSAETIKNKILDEVRFIGVAVTEYQPSKAYAEQGFVAQVGGVVTMLNEGRDNIKPGEKVQLSLDLDNKRKVTRDKGIPREKVRFCIERAKDNDAAIKEAMKVVPGASALACDLEKELNEIAKQQGILDSKSLGTSAKKTALTALKAATTALQAKKLDPACEKLKKFLAEYRKTNERVIGKALGYARPGDRVEILLQPRHAY
;
A
#
# COMPACT_ATOMS: atom_id res chain seq x y z
N MET A 1 -33.53 -6.33 13.45
CA MET A 1 -32.65 -5.16 13.27
C MET A 1 -33.12 -4.41 12.03
N SER A 2 -33.46 -3.13 12.13
CA SER A 2 -33.82 -2.32 10.97
C SER A 2 -32.53 -1.80 10.32
N PHE A 3 -32.29 -2.19 9.07
CA PHE A 3 -31.16 -1.75 8.26
C PHE A 3 -31.45 -0.44 7.51
N ASP A 4 -32.51 0.30 7.87
CA ASP A 4 -32.92 1.56 7.20
C ASP A 4 -32.07 2.78 7.64
N ARG A 5 -30.75 2.61 7.74
CA ARG A 5 -29.85 3.76 7.77
C ARG A 5 -29.51 4.10 6.33
N ARG A 6 -30.18 5.13 5.81
CA ARG A 6 -29.76 5.74 4.54
C ARG A 6 -28.31 6.20 4.72
N PRO A 7 -27.38 5.76 3.86
CA PRO A 7 -26.00 6.22 3.94
C PRO A 7 -26.01 7.74 3.89
N LYS A 8 -25.21 8.39 4.75
CA LYS A 8 -25.03 9.85 4.75
C LYS A 8 -24.26 10.26 3.49
N ARG A 9 -24.85 10.04 2.32
CA ARG A 9 -24.29 10.40 1.01
C ARG A 9 -24.34 11.91 0.87
N ILE A 10 -23.18 12.53 0.76
CA ILE A 10 -23.04 13.83 0.13
C ILE A 10 -22.01 13.65 -0.99
N ALA A 11 -22.49 13.88 -2.22
CA ALA A 11 -21.79 14.05 -3.50
C ALA A 11 -21.08 12.85 -4.18
N GLY A 12 -21.58 12.49 -5.37
CA GLY A 12 -20.81 11.92 -6.48
C GLY A 12 -21.12 10.48 -6.92
N PRO A 13 -20.89 10.11 -8.19
CA PRO A 13 -20.90 8.71 -8.63
C PRO A 13 -19.77 7.95 -7.93
N GLY A 14 -20.13 6.92 -7.16
CA GLY A 14 -19.20 6.04 -6.48
C GLY A 14 -19.09 4.70 -7.21
N PHE A 15 -17.88 4.16 -7.31
CA PHE A 15 -17.69 2.77 -7.75
C PHE A 15 -17.79 1.87 -6.53
N HIS A 16 -18.79 1.00 -6.53
CA HIS A 16 -19.09 0.11 -5.42
C HIS A 16 -18.80 -1.33 -5.80
N VAL A 17 -18.18 -2.08 -4.90
CA VAL A 17 -17.92 -3.52 -5.06
C VAL A 17 -18.33 -4.25 -3.79
N ASN A 18 -18.70 -5.52 -3.95
CA ASN A 18 -18.96 -6.40 -2.81
C ASN A 18 -17.63 -6.94 -2.29
N VAL A 19 -17.42 -6.83 -0.99
CA VAL A 19 -16.26 -7.36 -0.26
C VAL A 19 -16.73 -8.30 0.85
N ARG A 20 -15.83 -9.14 1.34
CA ARG A 20 -16.10 -10.04 2.48
C ARG A 20 -15.30 -9.64 3.69
N TYR A 21 -15.72 -10.11 4.85
CA TYR A 21 -14.98 -9.88 6.08
C TYR A 21 -13.82 -10.86 6.20
N ASP A 22 -12.69 -10.39 6.69
CA ASP A 22 -11.52 -11.25 6.94
C ASP A 22 -11.61 -11.90 8.33
N ASP A 23 -12.42 -12.95 8.42
CA ASP A 23 -12.65 -13.69 9.66
C ASP A 23 -11.36 -14.24 10.27
N GLU A 24 -10.44 -14.76 9.44
CA GLU A 24 -9.20 -15.36 9.94
C GLU A 24 -8.25 -14.31 10.53
N THR A 25 -8.02 -13.20 9.82
CA THR A 25 -7.14 -12.13 10.30
C THR A 25 -7.68 -11.51 11.57
N VAL A 26 -8.99 -11.24 11.63
CA VAL A 26 -9.63 -10.69 12.83
C VAL A 26 -9.64 -11.72 13.97
N SER A 27 -9.89 -13.01 13.70
CA SER A 27 -9.80 -14.04 14.72
C SER A 27 -8.41 -14.11 15.33
N ARG A 28 -7.35 -14.04 14.51
CA ARG A 28 -5.97 -13.97 14.99
C ARG A 28 -5.73 -12.73 15.85
N MET A 29 -6.27 -11.58 15.46
CA MET A 29 -6.18 -10.36 16.25
C MET A 29 -6.90 -10.48 17.60
N ARG A 30 -8.07 -11.13 17.62
CA ARG A 30 -8.83 -11.42 18.85
C ARG A 30 -8.09 -12.35 19.80
N THR A 31 -7.24 -13.24 19.30
CA THR A 31 -6.49 -14.20 20.13
C THR A 31 -5.03 -13.82 20.35
N SER A 32 -4.52 -12.78 19.69
CA SER A 32 -3.10 -12.39 19.77
C SER A 32 -2.70 -12.04 21.21
N GLN A 33 -1.58 -12.62 21.64
CA GLN A 33 -0.92 -12.33 22.92
C GLN A 33 0.33 -11.46 22.75
N ASP A 34 0.73 -11.24 21.50
CA ASP A 34 1.96 -10.56 21.06
C ASP A 34 1.68 -9.17 20.47
N ALA A 35 0.53 -8.59 20.85
CA ALA A 35 0.15 -7.22 20.50
C ALA A 35 0.70 -6.21 21.51
N ASP A 36 1.22 -5.08 21.02
CA ASP A 36 1.60 -3.95 21.88
C ASP A 36 0.39 -3.32 22.56
N VAL A 37 0.59 -2.68 23.72
CA VAL A 37 -0.47 -2.00 24.47
C VAL A 37 -1.20 -0.95 23.63
N LYS A 38 -0.51 -0.25 22.72
CA LYS A 38 -1.11 0.80 21.86
C LYS A 38 -2.10 0.26 20.83
N VAL A 39 -1.93 -1.01 20.45
CA VAL A 39 -2.84 -1.76 19.57
C VAL A 39 -3.38 -2.96 20.33
N GLY A 40 -3.58 -2.82 21.64
CA GLY A 40 -3.94 -3.94 22.50
C GLY A 40 -5.26 -4.58 22.10
N ARG A 41 -5.38 -5.87 22.41
CA ARG A 41 -6.65 -6.59 22.31
C ARG A 41 -7.68 -5.94 23.22
N VAL A 42 -8.90 -5.81 22.72
CA VAL A 42 -10.04 -5.31 23.48
C VAL A 42 -11.11 -6.40 23.56
N PRO A 43 -11.72 -6.65 24.73
CA PRO A 43 -12.73 -7.70 24.88
C PRO A 43 -14.08 -7.37 24.23
N ASN A 44 -14.34 -6.10 23.94
CA ASN A 44 -15.57 -5.67 23.27
C ASN A 44 -15.57 -6.09 21.80
N ASP A 45 -16.57 -6.88 21.41
CA ASP A 45 -16.70 -7.41 20.04
C ASP A 45 -16.93 -6.30 19.01
N GLU A 46 -17.59 -5.21 19.39
CA GLU A 46 -17.94 -4.09 18.50
C GLU A 46 -16.69 -3.39 17.94
N VAL A 47 -15.54 -3.54 18.60
CA VAL A 47 -14.23 -3.03 18.16
C VAL A 47 -13.78 -3.68 16.85
N TYR A 48 -14.29 -4.86 16.55
CA TYR A 48 -13.93 -5.63 15.36
C TYR A 48 -14.98 -5.52 14.24
N ASP A 49 -16.16 -5.00 14.52
CA ASP A 49 -17.18 -4.72 13.50
C ASP A 49 -16.67 -3.75 12.46
N VAL A 50 -17.12 -3.85 11.22
CA VAL A 50 -16.89 -2.81 10.21
C VAL A 50 -17.97 -1.76 10.37
N LYS A 51 -17.59 -0.52 10.65
CA LYS A 51 -18.55 0.60 10.75
C LYS A 51 -18.56 1.41 9.44
N GLU A 52 -19.67 2.08 9.15
CA GLU A 52 -19.79 2.94 7.98
C GLU A 52 -18.69 4.01 7.96
N MET A 53 -18.20 4.35 6.76
CA MET A 53 -17.17 5.35 6.51
C MET A 53 -15.77 5.01 7.01
N GLU A 54 -15.54 3.78 7.48
CA GLU A 54 -14.20 3.31 7.83
C GLU A 54 -13.38 2.93 6.59
N LEU A 55 -12.06 3.13 6.68
CA LEU A 55 -11.11 2.67 5.67
C LEU A 55 -10.99 1.14 5.75
N LEU A 56 -11.26 0.48 4.62
CA LEU A 56 -11.13 -0.95 4.45
C LEU A 56 -9.75 -1.31 3.91
N VAL A 57 -9.14 -2.29 4.55
CA VAL A 57 -7.86 -2.84 4.13
C VAL A 57 -7.93 -4.35 4.00
N ALA A 58 -7.11 -4.90 3.11
CA ALA A 58 -6.89 -6.32 2.96
C ALA A 58 -5.43 -6.66 3.27
N HIS A 59 -5.16 -7.84 3.79
CA HIS A 59 -3.80 -8.30 4.03
C HIS A 59 -3.10 -8.66 2.71
N LYS A 60 -1.88 -8.17 2.46
CA LYS A 60 -1.14 -8.41 1.19
C LYS A 60 -0.87 -9.88 0.92
N LYS A 61 -0.68 -10.66 1.98
CA LYS A 61 -0.39 -12.11 1.91
C LYS A 61 -1.65 -12.96 2.09
N SER A 62 -2.82 -12.54 1.61
CA SER A 62 -4.03 -13.36 1.68
C SER A 62 -4.04 -14.44 0.60
N ALA A 63 -3.25 -15.50 0.77
CA ALA A 63 -3.31 -16.70 -0.07
C ALA A 63 -4.43 -17.68 0.38
N MET A 64 -5.21 -17.30 1.40
CA MET A 64 -6.06 -18.22 2.16
C MET A 64 -7.48 -18.37 1.59
N TYR A 65 -7.98 -17.37 0.86
CA TYR A 65 -9.37 -17.34 0.39
C TYR A 65 -9.46 -17.63 -1.12
N TYR A 66 -10.23 -18.65 -1.49
CA TYR A 66 -10.40 -19.11 -2.87
C TYR A 66 -11.74 -18.72 -3.50
N ASP A 67 -12.51 -17.83 -2.85
CA ASP A 67 -13.89 -17.52 -3.20
C ASP A 67 -14.04 -16.36 -4.22
N GLY A 68 -12.93 -15.78 -4.67
CA GLY A 68 -12.89 -14.69 -5.64
C GLY A 68 -13.25 -13.32 -5.07
N TYR A 69 -13.58 -13.21 -3.78
CA TYR A 69 -13.88 -11.95 -3.11
C TYR A 69 -12.64 -11.37 -2.42
N THR A 70 -12.61 -10.04 -2.29
CA THR A 70 -11.61 -9.38 -1.45
C THR A 70 -12.05 -9.42 0.01
N HIS A 71 -11.22 -9.98 0.87
CA HIS A 71 -11.45 -10.02 2.32
C HIS A 71 -10.83 -8.79 2.99
N CYS A 72 -11.66 -8.07 3.73
CA CYS A 72 -11.33 -6.78 4.30
C CYS A 72 -11.60 -6.75 5.81
N PHE A 73 -10.85 -5.90 6.51
CA PHE A 73 -11.08 -5.53 7.90
C PHE A 73 -10.75 -4.05 8.11
N THR A 74 -11.16 -3.49 9.24
CA THR A 74 -10.94 -2.06 9.57
C THR A 74 -10.25 -1.81 10.91
N SER A 75 -10.25 -2.82 11.79
CA SER A 75 -9.68 -2.74 13.14
C SER A 75 -8.21 -3.12 13.16
N VAL A 76 -7.44 -2.44 14.02
CA VAL A 76 -6.02 -2.73 14.26
C VAL A 76 -5.79 -3.31 15.66
N ASN A 77 -6.83 -3.37 16.49
CA ASN A 77 -6.73 -3.93 17.84
C ASN A 77 -6.31 -5.40 17.81
N GLY A 78 -5.27 -5.76 18.55
CA GLY A 78 -4.70 -7.10 18.59
C GLY A 78 -3.78 -7.43 17.41
N TYR A 79 -3.24 -6.44 16.68
CA TYR A 79 -2.38 -6.73 15.53
C TYR A 79 -1.13 -7.53 15.93
N PRO A 80 -0.89 -8.72 15.33
CA PRO A 80 0.13 -9.65 15.81
C PRO A 80 1.57 -9.17 15.59
N ALA A 81 2.47 -9.70 16.41
CA ALA A 81 3.91 -9.46 16.44
C ALA A 81 4.29 -7.98 16.52
N THR A 82 3.55 -7.20 17.32
CA THR A 82 3.79 -5.77 17.55
C THR A 82 4.36 -5.48 18.95
N ALA A 83 4.41 -6.47 19.84
CA ALA A 83 4.86 -6.31 21.22
C ALA A 83 6.23 -5.62 21.36
N ASN A 84 6.33 -4.73 22.34
CA ASN A 84 7.56 -4.01 22.74
C ASN A 84 8.20 -3.16 21.63
N GLN A 85 7.41 -2.68 20.67
CA GLN A 85 7.89 -1.85 19.56
C GLN A 85 7.51 -0.38 19.73
N SER A 86 8.29 0.50 19.08
CA SER A 86 7.94 1.92 19.01
C SER A 86 6.66 2.12 18.20
N ALA A 87 5.91 3.20 18.44
CA ALA A 87 4.66 3.47 17.73
C ALA A 87 4.89 3.62 16.20
N GLU A 88 6.01 4.21 15.79
CA GLU A 88 6.37 4.36 14.38
C GLU A 88 6.72 3.01 13.72
N THR A 89 7.43 2.14 14.45
CA THR A 89 7.76 0.78 13.98
C THR A 89 6.47 -0.03 13.77
N ILE A 90 5.55 0.01 14.73
CA ILE A 90 4.25 -0.67 14.64
C ILE A 90 3.45 -0.14 13.45
N LYS A 91 3.34 1.19 13.31
CA LYS A 91 2.64 1.85 12.21
C LYS A 91 3.21 1.41 10.85
N ASN A 92 4.53 1.45 10.68
CA ASN A 92 5.16 1.06 9.42
C ASN A 92 4.97 -0.43 9.11
N LYS A 93 5.11 -1.30 10.11
CA LYS A 93 4.91 -2.75 9.96
C LYS A 93 3.50 -3.05 9.45
N ILE A 94 2.47 -2.50 10.10
CA ILE A 94 1.07 -2.73 9.71
C ILE A 94 0.82 -2.20 8.30
N LEU A 95 1.26 -0.97 8.00
CA LEU A 95 1.07 -0.35 6.68
C LEU A 95 1.82 -1.07 5.54
N ASP A 96 2.87 -1.82 5.85
CA ASP A 96 3.59 -2.64 4.87
C ASP A 96 2.87 -3.96 4.55
N GLU A 97 2.15 -4.51 5.53
CA GLU A 97 1.43 -5.78 5.42
C GLU A 97 0.02 -5.64 4.84
N VAL A 98 -0.57 -4.44 4.83
CA VAL A 98 -1.93 -4.19 4.35
C VAL A 98 -1.99 -3.41 3.04
N ARG A 99 -3.09 -3.57 2.29
CA ARG A 99 -3.46 -2.78 1.10
C ARG A 99 -4.78 -2.09 1.36
N PHE A 100 -4.87 -0.83 0.97
CA PHE A 100 -6.15 -0.12 0.93
C PHE A 100 -7.03 -0.70 -0.17
N ILE A 101 -8.30 -0.98 0.16
CA ILE A 101 -9.30 -1.48 -0.78
C ILE A 101 -10.33 -0.40 -1.10
N GLY A 102 -10.89 0.25 -0.08
CA GLY A 102 -11.96 1.22 -0.25
C GLY A 102 -12.48 1.75 1.07
N VAL A 103 -13.66 2.37 1.03
CA VAL A 103 -14.37 2.87 2.21
C VAL A 103 -15.65 2.08 2.42
N ALA A 104 -15.93 1.67 3.66
CA ALA A 104 -17.14 0.93 4.00
C ALA A 104 -18.38 1.79 3.78
N VAL A 105 -19.29 1.33 2.91
CA VAL A 105 -20.58 1.99 2.67
C VAL A 105 -21.64 1.49 3.64
N THR A 106 -21.56 0.21 4.01
CA THR A 106 -22.49 -0.48 4.90
C THR A 106 -21.75 -0.99 6.12
N GLU A 107 -22.38 -0.92 7.29
CA GLU A 107 -21.91 -1.59 8.50
C GLU A 107 -21.97 -3.11 8.31
N TYR A 108 -21.00 -3.82 8.88
CA TYR A 108 -20.97 -5.28 8.93
C TYR A 108 -20.58 -5.76 10.32
N GLN A 109 -21.48 -6.51 10.93
CA GLN A 109 -21.24 -7.18 12.21
C GLN A 109 -20.93 -8.66 11.94
N PRO A 110 -19.70 -9.13 12.22
CA PRO A 110 -19.34 -10.52 12.01
C PRO A 110 -20.19 -11.42 12.89
N SER A 111 -20.93 -12.33 12.25
CA SER A 111 -21.68 -13.37 12.93
C SER A 111 -21.65 -14.65 12.11
N LYS A 112 -21.76 -15.80 12.77
CA LYS A 112 -21.80 -17.11 12.10
C LYS A 112 -22.93 -17.22 11.06
N ALA A 113 -24.02 -16.46 11.24
CA ALA A 113 -25.16 -16.46 10.32
C ALA A 113 -24.92 -15.63 9.06
N TYR A 114 -23.99 -14.67 9.09
CA TYR A 114 -23.75 -13.70 8.02
C TYR A 114 -22.34 -13.78 7.43
N ALA A 115 -21.55 -14.80 7.79
CA ALA A 115 -20.16 -14.94 7.33
C ALA A 115 -20.03 -14.98 5.79
N GLU A 116 -21.02 -15.55 5.10
CA GLU A 116 -21.05 -15.56 3.63
C GLU A 116 -21.64 -14.27 3.02
N GLN A 117 -22.35 -13.49 3.83
CA GLN A 117 -22.97 -12.23 3.43
C GLN A 117 -21.90 -11.15 3.45
N GLY A 118 -21.36 -10.86 2.26
CA GLY A 118 -20.46 -9.73 2.09
C GLY A 118 -21.12 -8.38 2.39
N PHE A 119 -20.32 -7.32 2.34
CA PHE A 119 -20.75 -5.94 2.51
C PHE A 119 -20.18 -5.06 1.40
N VAL A 120 -20.63 -3.81 1.32
CA VAL A 120 -20.32 -2.94 0.17
C VAL A 120 -19.19 -1.98 0.50
N ALA A 121 -18.18 -1.95 -0.36
CA ALA A 121 -17.07 -0.99 -0.32
C ALA A 121 -17.17 -0.01 -1.49
N GLN A 122 -16.92 1.27 -1.24
CA GLN A 122 -16.68 2.26 -2.28
C GLN A 122 -15.18 2.32 -2.58
N VAL A 123 -14.79 1.92 -3.78
CA VAL A 123 -13.38 1.83 -4.23
C VAL A 123 -12.95 3.03 -5.07
N GLY A 124 -13.90 3.82 -5.56
CA GLY A 124 -13.65 4.98 -6.41
C GLY A 124 -14.75 6.03 -6.30
N GLY A 125 -14.45 7.22 -6.81
CA GLY A 125 -15.35 8.38 -6.76
C GLY A 125 -15.10 9.26 -5.55
N VAL A 126 -16.01 10.19 -5.28
CA VAL A 126 -15.89 11.13 -4.16
C VAL A 126 -16.49 10.52 -2.90
N VAL A 127 -15.77 10.63 -1.79
CA VAL A 127 -16.23 10.18 -0.47
C VAL A 127 -15.87 11.22 0.58
N THR A 128 -16.79 11.47 1.52
CA THR A 128 -16.55 12.37 2.65
C THR A 128 -15.96 11.59 3.81
N MET A 129 -14.71 11.84 4.18
CA MET A 129 -14.06 11.18 5.31
C MET A 129 -13.80 12.15 6.45
N LEU A 130 -13.63 11.62 7.66
CA LEU A 130 -13.16 12.41 8.78
C LEU A 130 -11.63 12.49 8.74
N ASN A 131 -11.06 13.70 8.88
CA ASN A 131 -9.62 13.83 9.10
C ASN A 131 -9.28 13.43 10.54
N GLU A 132 -9.01 12.16 10.75
CA GLU A 132 -8.58 11.61 12.04
C GLU A 132 -7.06 11.72 12.26
N GLY A 133 -6.32 12.17 11.25
CA GLY A 133 -4.89 12.47 11.35
C GLY A 133 -4.61 13.76 12.12
N ARG A 134 -3.33 14.05 12.33
CA ARG A 134 -2.88 15.27 13.04
C ARG A 134 -2.58 16.45 12.14
N ASP A 135 -2.36 16.17 10.86
CA ASP A 135 -2.02 17.19 9.89
C ASP A 135 -3.27 17.83 9.29
N ASN A 136 -3.15 19.11 8.97
CA ASN A 136 -4.15 19.78 8.16
C ASN A 136 -4.02 19.28 6.71
N ILE A 137 -5.16 18.92 6.11
CA ILE A 137 -5.24 18.52 4.71
C ILE A 137 -5.69 19.74 3.91
N LYS A 138 -4.95 20.08 2.85
CA LYS A 138 -5.29 21.18 1.94
C LYS A 138 -5.90 20.66 0.63
N PRO A 139 -6.68 21.49 -0.08
CA PRO A 139 -7.21 21.13 -1.39
C PRO A 139 -6.10 20.78 -2.38
N GLY A 140 -6.29 19.71 -3.15
CA GLY A 140 -5.34 19.21 -4.15
C GLY A 140 -4.22 18.32 -3.61
N GLU A 141 -4.01 18.28 -2.28
CA GLU A 141 -3.01 17.41 -1.68
C GLU A 141 -3.40 15.93 -1.81
N LYS A 142 -2.38 15.08 -1.98
CA LYS A 142 -2.56 13.62 -1.94
C LYS A 142 -2.78 13.19 -0.50
N VAL A 143 -3.66 12.23 -0.31
CA VAL A 143 -3.99 11.64 1.00
C VAL A 143 -3.58 10.18 0.99
N GLN A 144 -3.00 9.70 2.09
CA GLN A 144 -2.55 8.32 2.26
C GLN A 144 -3.19 7.64 3.46
N LEU A 145 -3.22 6.31 3.40
CA LEU A 145 -3.58 5.43 4.50
C LEU A 145 -2.55 5.54 5.62
N SER A 146 -3.01 5.67 6.85
CA SER A 146 -2.18 5.86 8.03
C SER A 146 -2.82 5.30 9.30
N LEU A 147 -2.11 5.43 10.42
CA LEU A 147 -2.55 5.06 11.76
C LEU A 147 -2.15 6.15 12.74
N ASP A 148 -3.05 6.47 13.69
CA ASP A 148 -2.76 7.32 14.84
C ASP A 148 -2.74 6.47 16.12
N LEU A 149 -1.52 6.22 16.61
CA LEU A 149 -1.24 5.33 17.75
C LEU A 149 -0.85 6.09 19.02
N ASP A 150 -1.12 7.38 19.09
CA ASP A 150 -0.78 8.20 20.26
C ASP A 150 -1.90 8.19 21.30
N ASN A 151 -1.48 8.25 22.56
CA ASN A 151 -2.35 8.26 23.72
C ASN A 151 -3.24 9.52 23.73
N LYS A 152 -2.83 10.60 23.06
CA LYS A 152 -3.59 11.84 22.92
C LYS A 152 -4.45 11.92 21.65
N ARG A 153 -4.70 10.79 20.97
CA ARG A 153 -5.55 10.75 19.77
C ARG A 153 -6.89 11.44 20.04
N LYS A 154 -7.32 12.30 19.13
CA LYS A 154 -8.65 12.92 19.23
C LYS A 154 -9.68 11.83 18.98
N VAL A 155 -10.31 11.35 20.05
CA VAL A 155 -11.40 10.39 19.95
C VAL A 155 -12.50 11.01 19.10
N THR A 156 -12.74 10.42 17.94
CA THR A 156 -13.72 10.92 17.00
C THR A 156 -15.11 10.87 17.62
N ARG A 157 -15.90 11.91 17.37
CA ARG A 157 -17.29 12.02 17.86
C ARG A 157 -18.30 11.25 17.00
N ASP A 158 -17.84 10.45 16.04
CA ASP A 158 -18.75 9.68 15.21
C ASP A 158 -19.52 8.67 16.06
N LYS A 159 -20.85 8.82 16.04
CA LYS A 159 -21.77 8.00 16.82
C LYS A 159 -21.72 6.56 16.31
N GLY A 160 -21.58 5.59 17.22
CA GLY A 160 -21.61 4.16 16.91
C GLY A 160 -20.24 3.51 16.66
N ILE A 161 -19.14 4.24 16.89
CA ILE A 161 -17.80 3.67 16.86
C ILE A 161 -17.25 3.62 18.29
N PRO A 162 -16.85 2.43 18.80
CA PRO A 162 -16.24 2.32 20.13
C PRO A 162 -14.96 3.17 20.25
N ARG A 163 -14.81 3.90 21.36
CA ARG A 163 -13.65 4.81 21.58
C ARG A 163 -12.30 4.10 21.65
N GLU A 164 -12.34 2.85 22.07
CA GLU A 164 -11.20 1.95 22.21
C GLU A 164 -10.74 1.36 20.88
N LYS A 165 -11.60 1.42 19.83
CA LYS A 165 -11.26 0.93 18.49
C LYS A 165 -10.15 1.77 17.87
N VAL A 166 -9.06 1.10 17.50
CA VAL A 166 -7.94 1.65 16.74
C VAL A 166 -8.25 1.40 15.26
N ARG A 167 -8.42 2.47 14.50
CA ARG A 167 -8.81 2.44 13.08
C ARG A 167 -7.69 2.98 12.22
N PHE A 168 -7.72 2.58 10.95
CA PHE A 168 -6.98 3.27 9.91
C PHE A 168 -7.53 4.69 9.75
N CYS A 169 -6.61 5.65 9.61
CA CYS A 169 -6.93 7.04 9.40
C CYS A 169 -6.34 7.54 8.08
N ILE A 170 -6.81 8.71 7.65
CA ILE A 170 -6.23 9.46 6.55
C ILE A 170 -5.18 10.43 7.09
N GLU A 171 -4.09 10.57 6.33
CA GLU A 171 -3.04 11.54 6.60
C GLU A 171 -2.59 12.17 5.28
N ARG A 172 -2.02 13.38 5.34
CA ARG A 172 -1.40 13.99 4.17
C ARG A 172 -0.27 13.09 3.66
N ALA A 173 -0.28 12.77 2.37
CA ALA A 173 0.81 12.04 1.76
C ALA A 173 2.06 12.92 1.72
N LYS A 174 3.23 12.30 1.93
CA LYS A 174 4.50 13.02 1.82
C LYS A 174 4.73 13.46 0.37
N ASP A 175 5.34 14.63 0.20
CA ASP A 175 5.73 15.12 -1.12
C ASP A 175 6.65 14.12 -1.83
N ASN A 176 6.67 14.16 -3.16
CA ASN A 176 7.48 13.25 -3.97
C ASN A 176 8.95 13.27 -3.51
N ASP A 177 9.51 14.44 -3.20
CA ASP A 177 10.90 14.58 -2.74
C ASP A 177 11.14 13.96 -1.36
N ALA A 178 10.18 14.08 -0.45
CA ALA A 178 10.25 13.46 0.86
C ALA A 178 10.11 11.93 0.77
N ALA A 179 9.22 11.44 -0.08
CA ALA A 179 9.08 10.01 -0.37
C ALA A 179 10.35 9.44 -1.04
N ILE A 180 10.98 10.20 -1.95
CA ILE A 180 12.27 9.84 -2.55
C ILE A 180 13.35 9.74 -1.47
N LYS A 181 13.46 10.73 -0.57
CA LYS A 181 14.42 10.69 0.54
C LYS A 181 14.23 9.48 1.45
N GLU A 182 12.98 9.08 1.71
CA GLU A 182 12.68 7.89 2.51
C GLU A 182 13.07 6.60 1.81
N ALA A 183 12.73 6.47 0.52
CA ALA A 183 13.15 5.32 -0.27
C ALA A 183 14.69 5.23 -0.40
N MET A 184 15.38 6.37 -0.46
CA MET A 184 16.85 6.42 -0.47
C MET A 184 17.50 6.00 0.86
N LYS A 185 16.85 6.22 2.01
CA LYS A 185 17.36 5.75 3.32
C LYS A 185 17.43 4.23 3.40
N VAL A 186 16.49 3.54 2.75
CA VAL A 186 16.42 2.07 2.73
C VAL A 186 17.49 1.48 1.78
N VAL A 187 17.88 2.22 0.73
CA VAL A 187 18.88 1.79 -0.26
C VAL A 187 20.08 2.76 -0.28
N PRO A 188 21.02 2.65 0.68
CA PRO A 188 22.20 3.50 0.70
C PRO A 188 23.06 3.30 -0.57
N GLY A 189 23.36 4.41 -1.26
CA GLY A 189 24.24 4.43 -2.45
C GLY A 189 23.54 4.24 -3.79
N ALA A 190 22.23 4.45 -3.89
CA ALA A 190 21.53 4.61 -5.17
C ALA A 190 21.82 5.99 -5.78
N SER A 191 23.02 6.20 -6.34
CA SER A 191 23.24 7.32 -7.26
C SER A 191 22.70 6.94 -8.65
N ALA A 192 22.12 7.90 -9.35
CA ALA A 192 21.63 7.73 -10.71
C ALA A 192 22.79 7.43 -11.66
N LEU A 193 23.13 6.15 -11.80
CA LEU A 193 24.04 5.67 -12.84
C LEU A 193 23.18 5.23 -14.02
N ALA A 194 23.21 6.03 -15.09
CA ALA A 194 22.72 5.61 -16.37
C ALA A 194 23.47 4.34 -16.78
N CYS A 195 22.77 3.20 -16.77
CA CYS A 195 23.30 1.99 -17.39
C CYS A 195 23.30 2.22 -18.91
N ASP A 196 24.43 2.67 -19.47
CA ASP A 196 24.68 2.79 -20.92
C ASP A 196 24.78 1.39 -21.57
N LEU A 197 23.74 0.57 -21.41
CA LEU A 197 23.65 -0.79 -21.97
C LEU A 197 23.53 -0.78 -23.50
N GLU A 198 22.96 0.28 -24.07
CA GLU A 198 22.71 0.39 -25.51
C GLU A 198 24.00 0.50 -26.34
N LYS A 199 25.03 1.18 -25.83
CA LYS A 199 26.31 1.32 -26.55
C LYS A 199 27.02 -0.02 -26.70
N GLU A 200 27.03 -0.84 -25.65
CA GLU A 200 27.68 -2.15 -25.67
C GLU A 200 26.87 -3.20 -26.44
N LEU A 201 25.53 -3.14 -26.39
CA LEU A 201 24.68 -3.98 -27.25
C LEU A 201 24.92 -3.69 -28.73
N ASN A 202 25.07 -2.43 -29.10
CA ASN A 202 25.40 -2.03 -30.47
C ASN A 202 26.81 -2.48 -30.88
N GLU A 203 27.76 -2.54 -29.95
CA GLU A 203 29.11 -3.01 -30.21
C GLU A 203 29.16 -4.53 -30.38
N ILE A 204 28.41 -5.29 -29.57
CA ILE A 204 28.23 -6.74 -29.76
C ILE A 204 27.57 -7.04 -31.10
N ALA A 205 26.53 -6.30 -31.48
CA ALA A 205 25.85 -6.46 -32.77
C ALA A 205 26.79 -6.19 -33.96
N LYS A 206 27.65 -5.17 -33.86
CA LYS A 206 28.69 -4.88 -34.87
C LYS A 206 29.70 -6.02 -34.98
N GLN A 207 30.19 -6.56 -33.86
CA GLN A 207 31.15 -7.66 -33.86
C GLN A 207 30.54 -8.99 -34.35
N GLN A 208 29.26 -9.25 -34.07
CA GLN A 208 28.51 -10.38 -34.63
C GLN A 208 28.36 -10.26 -36.15
N GLY A 209 27.98 -9.07 -36.65
CA GLY A 209 27.89 -8.82 -38.09
C GLY A 209 29.20 -9.03 -38.85
N ILE A 210 30.36 -8.79 -38.20
CA ILE A 210 31.68 -9.05 -38.77
C ILE A 210 31.97 -10.56 -38.86
N LEU A 211 31.57 -11.36 -37.86
CA LEU A 211 31.75 -12.82 -37.86
C LEU A 211 30.91 -13.53 -38.92
N ASP A 212 29.68 -13.05 -39.13
CA ASP A 212 28.72 -13.62 -40.07
C ASP A 212 29.04 -13.30 -41.54
N SER A 213 29.93 -12.33 -41.77
CA SER A 213 30.37 -11.98 -43.12
C SER A 213 31.21 -13.10 -43.76
N LYS A 214 30.86 -13.47 -45.00
CA LYS A 214 31.52 -14.56 -45.74
C LYS A 214 32.85 -14.15 -46.41
N SER A 215 33.15 -12.86 -46.47
CA SER A 215 34.28 -12.30 -47.24
C SER A 215 35.54 -11.97 -46.43
N LEU A 216 35.53 -12.15 -45.10
CA LEU A 216 36.63 -11.75 -44.22
C LEU A 216 37.60 -12.91 -43.93
N GLY A 217 38.90 -12.63 -44.03
CA GLY A 217 39.98 -13.59 -43.80
C GLY A 217 40.06 -14.11 -42.37
N THR A 218 40.63 -15.30 -42.20
CA THR A 218 40.69 -16.08 -40.93
C THR A 218 41.27 -15.28 -39.75
N SER A 219 42.23 -14.39 -40.03
CA SER A 219 42.82 -13.47 -39.05
C SER A 219 41.79 -12.49 -38.47
N ALA A 220 41.01 -11.82 -39.33
CA ALA A 220 40.02 -10.83 -38.90
C ALA A 220 38.86 -11.45 -38.13
N LYS A 221 38.43 -12.67 -38.51
CA LYS A 221 37.41 -13.42 -37.75
C LYS A 221 37.90 -13.81 -36.36
N LYS A 222 39.18 -14.18 -36.22
CA LYS A 222 39.77 -14.51 -34.92
C LYS A 222 39.80 -13.29 -33.99
N THR A 223 40.18 -12.12 -34.52
CA THR A 223 40.19 -10.86 -33.76
C THR A 223 38.79 -10.43 -33.32
N ALA A 224 37.79 -10.51 -34.21
CA ALA A 224 36.40 -10.21 -33.91
C ALA A 224 35.82 -11.15 -32.83
N LEU A 225 36.20 -12.44 -32.85
CA LEU A 225 35.76 -13.41 -31.85
C LEU A 225 36.33 -13.13 -30.45
N THR A 226 37.58 -12.69 -30.35
CA THR A 226 38.16 -12.23 -29.06
C THR A 226 37.51 -10.94 -28.57
N ALA A 227 37.26 -9.98 -29.46
CA ALA A 227 36.58 -8.73 -29.10
C ALA A 227 35.14 -8.97 -28.64
N LEU A 228 34.42 -9.88 -29.30
CA LEU A 228 33.06 -10.26 -28.93
C LEU A 228 33.02 -10.96 -27.58
N LYS A 229 33.94 -11.90 -27.32
CA LYS A 229 34.06 -12.55 -26.00
C LYS A 229 34.33 -11.52 -24.89
N ALA A 230 35.24 -10.58 -25.13
CA ALA A 230 35.54 -9.51 -24.17
C ALA A 230 34.31 -8.60 -23.92
N ALA A 231 33.60 -8.19 -24.98
CA ALA A 231 32.39 -7.37 -24.88
C ALA A 231 31.24 -8.11 -24.17
N THR A 232 31.05 -9.41 -24.45
CA THR A 232 30.03 -10.22 -23.75
C THR A 232 30.34 -10.41 -22.26
N THR A 233 31.62 -10.58 -21.90
CA THR A 233 32.04 -10.69 -20.50
C THR A 233 31.88 -9.36 -19.76
N ALA A 234 32.23 -8.22 -20.40
CA ALA A 234 31.99 -6.89 -19.87
C ALA A 234 30.50 -6.60 -19.66
N LEU A 235 29.65 -6.98 -20.61
CA LEU A 235 28.20 -6.84 -20.51
C LEU A 235 27.59 -7.76 -19.45
N GLN A 236 28.12 -8.98 -19.26
CA GLN A 236 27.70 -9.84 -18.15
C GLN A 236 28.08 -9.24 -16.78
N ALA A 237 29.28 -8.66 -16.66
CA ALA A 237 29.70 -7.96 -15.45
C ALA A 237 28.84 -6.72 -15.16
N LYS A 238 28.41 -5.97 -16.19
CA LYS A 238 27.51 -4.81 -16.07
C LYS A 238 26.03 -5.17 -15.91
N LYS A 239 25.55 -6.31 -16.43
CA LYS A 239 24.21 -6.84 -16.07
C LYS A 239 24.11 -7.19 -14.59
N LEU A 240 25.25 -7.50 -13.98
CA LEU A 240 25.45 -7.66 -12.55
C LEU A 240 25.79 -6.32 -11.86
N ASP A 241 25.63 -5.16 -12.51
CA ASP A 241 25.96 -3.87 -11.90
C ASP A 241 25.11 -3.67 -10.64
N PRO A 242 25.74 -3.51 -9.46
CA PRO A 242 25.03 -3.26 -8.21
C PRO A 242 24.21 -1.96 -8.26
N ALA A 243 24.50 -1.06 -9.20
CA ALA A 243 23.72 0.16 -9.43
C ALA A 243 22.32 -0.12 -10.00
N CYS A 244 22.18 -1.08 -10.91
CA CYS A 244 20.90 -1.42 -11.54
C CYS A 244 19.98 -2.18 -10.55
N GLU A 245 20.57 -3.03 -9.71
CA GLU A 245 19.84 -3.72 -8.63
C GLU A 245 19.40 -2.74 -7.53
N LYS A 246 20.26 -1.80 -7.15
CA LYS A 246 19.92 -0.73 -6.19
C LYS A 246 18.80 0.17 -6.72
N LEU A 247 18.82 0.55 -7.99
CA LEU A 247 17.74 1.33 -8.60
C LEU A 247 16.41 0.56 -8.60
N LYS A 248 16.42 -0.73 -8.93
CA LYS A 248 15.23 -1.59 -8.85
C LYS A 248 14.68 -1.66 -7.43
N LYS A 249 15.54 -1.84 -6.43
CA LYS A 249 15.14 -1.83 -5.01
C LYS A 249 14.57 -0.48 -4.60
N PHE A 250 15.19 0.63 -5.00
CA PHE A 250 14.67 1.98 -4.77
C PHE A 250 13.28 2.18 -5.40
N LEU A 251 13.11 1.81 -6.67
CA LEU A 251 11.82 1.92 -7.36
C LEU A 251 10.75 1.06 -6.71
N ALA A 252 11.11 -0.12 -6.20
CA ALA A 252 10.19 -0.98 -5.46
C ALA A 252 9.75 -0.33 -4.14
N GLU A 253 10.66 0.23 -3.36
CA GLU A 253 10.33 0.94 -2.11
C GLU A 253 9.52 2.23 -2.38
N TYR A 254 9.89 2.99 -3.40
CA TYR A 254 9.12 4.18 -3.81
C TYR A 254 7.69 3.83 -4.23
N ARG A 255 7.51 2.71 -4.96
CA ARG A 255 6.18 2.18 -5.30
C ARG A 255 5.40 1.76 -4.06
N LYS A 256 6.02 1.06 -3.10
CA LYS A 256 5.37 0.69 -1.83
C LYS A 256 4.88 1.90 -1.06
N THR A 257 5.68 2.97 -0.97
CA THR A 257 5.24 4.22 -0.32
C THR A 257 4.07 4.85 -1.07
N ASN A 258 4.13 4.87 -2.40
CA ASN A 258 3.02 5.35 -3.23
C ASN A 258 1.78 4.45 -3.20
N GLU A 259 1.91 3.16 -2.87
CA GLU A 259 0.77 2.26 -2.70
C GLU A 259 -0.16 2.69 -1.56
N ARG A 260 0.39 3.41 -0.57
CA ARG A 260 -0.38 3.92 0.57
C ARG A 260 -1.28 5.11 0.19
N VAL A 261 -1.04 5.78 -0.95
CA VAL A 261 -1.84 6.93 -1.40
C VAL A 261 -3.24 6.46 -1.84
N ILE A 262 -4.29 6.95 -1.20
CA ILE A 262 -5.68 6.51 -1.46
C ILE A 262 -6.44 7.46 -2.39
N GLY A 263 -6.03 8.72 -2.48
CA GLY A 263 -6.76 9.72 -3.25
C GLY A 263 -6.20 11.12 -3.16
N LYS A 264 -7.00 12.10 -3.61
CA LYS A 264 -6.71 13.53 -3.48
C LYS A 264 -7.82 14.24 -2.71
N ALA A 265 -7.43 15.15 -1.84
CA ALA A 265 -8.39 16.00 -1.13
C ALA A 265 -8.98 17.05 -2.07
N LEU A 266 -10.30 17.23 -2.01
CA LEU A 266 -11.03 18.25 -2.76
C LEU A 266 -11.29 19.51 -1.94
N GLY A 267 -11.08 19.44 -0.61
CA GLY A 267 -11.31 20.54 0.32
C GLY A 267 -10.22 20.66 1.37
N TYR A 268 -10.34 21.70 2.19
CA TYR A 268 -9.49 21.91 3.37
C TYR A 268 -10.13 21.26 4.59
N ALA A 269 -9.33 20.58 5.42
CA ALA A 269 -9.82 20.03 6.69
C ALA A 269 -8.72 19.99 7.76
N ARG A 270 -9.05 20.49 8.95
CA ARG A 270 -8.22 20.34 10.15
C ARG A 270 -8.48 18.98 10.80
N PRO A 271 -7.62 18.53 11.73
CA PRO A 271 -7.88 17.36 12.55
C PRO A 271 -9.24 17.42 13.27
N GLY A 272 -10.13 16.50 12.90
CA GLY A 272 -11.52 16.40 13.37
C GLY A 272 -12.57 17.00 12.43
N ASP A 273 -12.16 17.67 11.35
CA ASP A 273 -13.07 18.18 10.31
C ASP A 273 -13.30 17.11 9.22
N ARG A 274 -14.41 17.21 8.52
CA ARG A 274 -14.72 16.34 7.38
C ARG A 274 -14.06 16.87 6.11
N VAL A 275 -13.57 15.97 5.26
CA VAL A 275 -12.93 16.28 3.99
C VAL A 275 -13.49 15.41 2.88
N GLU A 276 -13.72 16.00 1.72
CA GLU A 276 -14.05 15.26 0.51
C GLU A 276 -12.76 14.76 -0.14
N ILE A 277 -12.72 13.46 -0.43
CA ILE A 277 -11.58 12.80 -1.07
C ILE A 277 -12.08 12.18 -2.37
N LEU A 278 -11.39 12.50 -3.46
CA LEU A 278 -11.51 11.76 -4.70
C LEU A 278 -10.64 10.50 -4.58
N LEU A 279 -11.29 9.36 -4.34
CA LEU A 279 -10.64 8.05 -4.30
C LEU A 279 -10.12 7.69 -5.68
N GLN A 280 -8.88 7.24 -5.73
CA GLN A 280 -8.31 6.67 -6.93
C GLN A 280 -8.72 5.20 -7.01
N PRO A 281 -9.44 4.77 -8.07
CA PRO A 281 -9.73 3.36 -8.28
C PRO A 281 -8.40 2.61 -8.33
N ARG A 282 -8.24 1.64 -7.42
CA ARG A 282 -7.10 0.72 -7.46
C ARG A 282 -7.59 -0.64 -7.88
N HIS A 283 -6.81 -1.28 -8.74
CA HIS A 283 -7.03 -2.67 -9.10
C HIS A 283 -6.80 -3.54 -7.86
N ALA A 284 -7.74 -4.41 -7.51
CA ALA A 284 -7.66 -5.28 -6.32
C ALA A 284 -6.69 -6.46 -6.49
N TYR A 285 -6.07 -6.61 -7.66
CA TYR A 285 -5.24 -7.74 -8.07
C TYR A 285 -3.88 -7.26 -8.56
#